data_AF-A0A418W7X9-F1
#
_entry.id   AF-A0A418W7X9-F1
#
_cell.length_a   1.000
_cell.length_b   1.000
_cell.length_c   1.000
_cell.angle_alpha   90.00
_cell.angle_beta   90.00
_cell.angle_gamma   90.00
#
_symmetry.space_group_name_H-M   'P 1'
#
loop_
_entity.id
_entity.type
_entity.pdbx_description
1 polymer ?
#
loop_
_entity_poly.entity_id
_entity_poly.type
_entity_poly.pdbx_seq_one_letter_code
_entity_poly.pdbx_strand_id
1 'polypeptide(L)' 'MGGSESWTSTTREGVSGTSTVTAQARGADGGDCVTVDDVIIVNGEETIASKRMCRAQGGSGYAVV' A
#
# COMPACT_ATOMS: atom_id res chain seq x y z
N MET A 1 -8.62 11.09 6.48
CA MET A 1 -8.31 10.29 5.28
C MET A 1 -6.93 9.67 5.48
N GLY A 2 -6.69 8.46 5.00
CA GLY A 2 -5.40 7.79 5.17
C GLY A 2 -4.27 8.53 4.45
N GLY A 3 -3.03 8.27 4.84
CA GLY A 3 -1.85 8.89 4.21
C GLY A 3 -1.64 8.40 2.77
N SER A 4 -1.05 9.27 1.96
CA SER A 4 -0.57 8.97 0.60
C SER A 4 0.92 9.21 0.50
N GLU A 5 1.62 8.37 -0.25
CA GLU A 5 3.07 8.44 -0.46
C GLU A 5 3.38 8.23 -1.95
N SER A 6 4.19 9.11 -2.51
CA SER A 6 4.68 8.97 -3.89
C SER A 6 6.07 8.34 -3.91
N TRP A 7 6.34 7.52 -4.91
CA TRP A 7 7.60 6.79 -5.02
C TRP A 7 8.04 6.64 -6.48
N THR A 8 9.35 6.47 -6.64
CA THR A 8 9.99 6.12 -7.91
C THR A 8 10.82 4.87 -7.70
N SER A 9 10.70 3.90 -8.60
CA SER A 9 11.49 2.67 -8.52
C SER A 9 12.97 2.98 -8.72
N THR A 10 13.81 2.46 -7.82
CA THR A 10 15.27 2.58 -7.91
C THR A 10 15.91 1.49 -8.78
N THR A 11 15.14 0.48 -9.18
CA THR A 11 15.64 -0.71 -9.90
C THR A 11 15.01 -0.89 -11.27
N ARG A 12 13.92 -0.19 -11.57
CA ARG A 12 13.20 -0.27 -12.84
C ARG A 12 12.98 1.14 -13.37
N GLU A 13 13.68 1.47 -14.44
CA GLU A 13 13.50 2.73 -15.15
C GLU A 13 12.05 2.88 -15.63
N GLY A 14 11.55 4.12 -15.60
CA GLY A 14 10.20 4.44 -16.05
C GLY A 14 9.08 3.92 -15.15
N VAL A 15 9.39 3.35 -13.97
CA VAL A 15 8.39 2.86 -13.02
C VAL A 15 8.30 3.80 -11.81
N SER A 16 7.12 4.37 -11.57
CA SER A 16 6.81 5.21 -10.41
C SER A 16 5.38 4.97 -9.95
N GLY A 17 4.96 5.63 -8.87
CA GLY A 17 3.57 5.54 -8.45
C GLY A 17 3.23 6.34 -7.21
N THR A 18 1.97 6.21 -6.80
CA THR A 18 1.46 6.73 -5.53
C THR A 18 0.69 5.63 -4.83
N SER A 19 0.97 5.45 -3.54
CA SER A 19 0.26 4.54 -2.65
C SER A 19 -0.65 5.33 -1.72
N THR A 20 -1.93 4.99 -1.61
CA THR A 20 -2.89 5.69 -0.76
C THR A 20 -3.63 4.72 0.15
N VAL A 21 -3.68 5.00 1.46
CA VAL A 21 -4.50 4.24 2.40
C VAL A 21 -5.96 4.63 2.25
N THR A 22 -6.80 3.72 1.74
CA THR A 22 -8.22 3.97 1.46
C THR A 22 -9.17 3.37 2.49
N ALA A 23 -8.74 2.36 3.25
CA ALA A 23 -9.52 1.80 4.34
C ALA A 23 -8.63 1.34 5.52
N GLN A 24 -9.23 1.28 6.71
CA GLN A 24 -8.63 0.69 7.91
C GLN A 24 -9.64 -0.22 8.59
N ALA A 25 -9.18 -1.36 9.11
CA ALA A 25 -9.99 -2.35 9.81
C ALA A 25 -9.18 -3.02 10.91
N ARG A 26 -9.82 -3.37 12.03
CA ARG A 26 -9.19 -4.14 13.10
C ARG A 26 -9.48 -5.63 12.93
N GLY A 27 -8.46 -6.48 13.00
CA GLY A 27 -8.56 -7.93 12.93
C GLY A 27 -9.14 -8.54 14.20
N ALA A 28 -9.67 -9.76 14.10
CA ALA A 28 -10.24 -10.50 15.22
C ALA A 28 -9.20 -10.87 16.30
N ASP A 29 -7.94 -10.99 15.89
CA ASP A 29 -6.76 -11.15 16.75
C ASP A 29 -6.30 -9.84 17.40
N GLY A 30 -7.00 -8.73 17.14
CA GLY A 30 -6.65 -7.40 17.61
C GLY A 30 -5.49 -6.76 16.86
N GLY A 31 -5.07 -7.32 15.71
CA GLY A 31 -4.17 -6.66 14.77
C GLY A 31 -4.87 -5.54 13.98
N ASP A 32 -4.09 -4.72 13.27
CA ASP A 32 -4.61 -3.64 12.43
C ASP A 32 -4.36 -3.96 10.96
N CYS A 33 -5.36 -3.78 10.11
CA CYS A 33 -5.25 -3.93 8.67
C CYS A 33 -5.61 -2.62 7.97
N VAL A 34 -4.94 -2.35 6.86
CA VAL A 34 -5.24 -1.23 5.97
C VAL A 34 -5.39 -1.74 4.54
N THR A 35 -6.28 -1.12 3.78
CA THR A 35 -6.31 -1.26 2.32
C THR A 35 -5.51 -0.11 1.73
N VAL A 36 -4.59 -0.45 0.82
CA VAL A 36 -3.78 0.50 0.08
C VAL A 36 -4.09 0.35 -1.40
N ASP A 37 -4.48 1.45 -2.03
CA ASP A 37 -4.61 1.53 -3.47
C ASP A 37 -3.35 2.18 -4.04
N ASP A 38 -2.70 1.46 -4.95
CA ASP A 38 -1.53 1.91 -5.69
C ASP A 38 -1.96 2.33 -7.09
N VAL A 39 -1.56 3.54 -7.48
CA VAL A 39 -1.52 3.98 -8.88
C VAL A 39 -0.07 3.84 -9.33
N ILE A 40 0.18 2.93 -10.25
CA ILE A 40 1.51 2.57 -10.76
C ILE A 40 1.61 3.10 -12.18
N ILE A 41 2.66 3.87 -12.47
CA ILE A 41 2.97 4.37 -13.80
C ILE A 41 4.16 3.58 -14.35
N VAL A 42 3.99 2.95 -15.51
CA VAL A 42 5.04 2.23 -16.25
C VAL A 42 5.19 2.89 -17.61
N ASN A 43 6.30 3.61 -17.83
CA ASN A 43 6.59 4.34 -19.07
C ASN A 43 5.44 5.26 -19.52
N GLY A 44 4.74 5.88 -18.55
CA GLY A 44 3.60 6.76 -18.80
C GLY A 44 2.23 6.05 -18.88
N GLU A 45 2.18 4.72 -18.82
CA GLU A 45 0.93 3.96 -18.76
C GLU A 45 0.53 3.68 -17.30
N GLU A 46 -0.74 3.90 -16.98
CA GLU A 46 -1.28 3.72 -15.62
C GLU A 46 -1.81 2.29 -15.41
N THR A 47 -1.47 1.71 -14.26
CA THR A 47 -2.03 0.47 -13.73
C THR A 47 -2.43 0.69 -12.28
N ILE A 48 -3.62 0.22 -11.90
CA ILE A 48 -4.12 0.33 -10.53
C ILE A 48 -4.06 -1.05 -9.86
N ALA A 49 -3.56 -1.09 -8.62
CA ALA A 49 -3.53 -2.28 -7.80
C ALA A 49 -4.03 -1.98 -6.39
N SER A 50 -4.96 -2.79 -5.89
CA SER A 50 -5.44 -2.72 -4.50
C SER A 50 -4.82 -3.85 -3.69
N LYS A 51 -4.21 -3.53 -2.55
CA LYS A 51 -3.61 -4.52 -1.64
C LYS A 51 -4.11 -4.33 -0.22
N ARG A 52 -4.23 -5.44 0.51
CA ARG A 52 -4.48 -5.42 1.95
C ARG A 52 -3.18 -5.66 2.69
N MET A 53 -2.90 -4.80 3.66
CA MET A 53 -1.72 -4.86 4.50
C MET A 53 -2.18 -5.04 5.95
N CYS A 54 -1.66 -6.02 6.68
CA CYS A 54 -1.99 -6.24 8.08
C CYS A 54 -0.75 -6.25 8.97
N ARG A 55 -0.92 -5.78 10.20
CA ARG A 55 0.04 -5.77 11.29
C ARG A 55 -0.56 -6.51 12.46
N ALA A 56 0.11 -7.56 12.92
CA ALA A 56 -0.28 -8.29 14.12
C ALA A 56 -0.26 -7.38 15.35
N GLN A 57 -1.04 -7.72 16.38
CA GLN A 57 -1.03 -7.00 17.64
C GLN A 57 0.38 -6.96 18.25
N GLY A 58 0.88 -5.76 18.57
CA GLY A 58 2.25 -5.57 19.09
C GLY A 58 3.37 -5.73 18.05
N GLY A 59 3.03 -6.06 16.80
CA GLY A 59 3.98 -6.12 15.70
C GLY A 59 4.46 -4.73 15.27
N SER A 60 5.69 -4.64 14.77
CA SER A 60 6.31 -3.36 14.38
C SER A 60 6.00 -2.93 12.95
N GLY A 61 5.51 -3.83 12.09
CA GLY A 61 5.35 -3.58 10.66
C GLY A 61 4.09 -4.19 10.04
N TYR A 62 3.71 -3.63 8.90
CA TYR A 62 2.64 -4.15 8.05
C TYR A 62 3.22 -5.09 6.99
N ALA A 63 2.50 -6.18 6.68
CA ALA A 63 2.80 -7.08 5.59
C ALA A 63 1.56 -7.27 4.70
N VAL A 64 1.79 -7.53 3.40
CA VAL A 64 0.69 -7.90 2.48
C VAL A 64 0.09 -9.22 2.94
N VAL A 65 -1.24 -9.34 2.89
CA VAL A 65 -2.00 -10.56 3.20
C VAL A 65 -2.85 -11.04 2.04
#